data_AF-A0A5C5ZSN4-F1
#
_entry.id   AF-A0A5C5ZSN4-F1
#
_cell.length_a   1.000
_cell.length_b   1.000
_cell.length_c   1.000
_cell.angle_alpha   90.00
_cell.angle_beta   90.00
_cell.angle_gamma   90.00
#
_symmetry.space_group_name_H-M   'P 1'
#
loop_
_entity.id
_entity.type
_entity.pdbx_description
1 polymer ?
#
loop_
_entity_poly.entity_id
_entity_poly.type
_entity_poly.pdbx_seq_one_letter_code
_entity_poly.pdbx_strand_id
1 'polypeptide(L)'
;MPPTTPLKGRTAANDAVHDAVQHVLRLHEAVERGERRDLAREQSALTSLLLAIPAGSSDAGDRGARYAVVCWIDEMFTTRSKWAEAWNERKLESELYGGNDRAWEFWRQAKLAEAQPTDDALRAYFLCVALGFRGRMRDEPAKLQAWVEKTRPRAARAPHPPGRTSPLPRRRQPARLLRGAARLRRMTAVAAVVVLCLLPLLTYSLVQRLLG
;
A
#
# COMPACT_ATOMS: atom_id res chain seq x y z
N MET A 1 12.86 -2.51 -40.02
CA MET A 1 13.05 -1.37 -39.09
C MET A 1 11.94 -1.45 -38.05
N PRO A 2 12.20 -1.83 -36.79
CA PRO A 2 11.13 -1.97 -35.81
C PRO A 2 10.73 -0.59 -35.25
N PRO A 3 9.43 -0.35 -34.98
CA PRO A 3 8.99 0.92 -34.41
C PRO A 3 9.46 1.02 -32.94
N THR A 4 10.38 1.95 -32.70
CA THR A 4 10.89 2.27 -31.37
C THR A 4 9.97 3.28 -30.67
N THR A 5 8.93 2.79 -29.99
CA THR A 5 8.26 3.57 -28.92
C THR A 5 7.78 2.59 -27.84
N PRO A 6 8.34 2.59 -26.61
CA PRO A 6 7.62 3.21 -25.48
C PRO A 6 8.53 3.58 -24.27
N LEU A 7 9.06 4.81 -24.20
CA LEU A 7 9.65 5.35 -22.96
C LEU A 7 8.65 6.25 -22.18
N LYS A 8 7.71 6.89 -22.88
CA LYS A 8 6.74 7.83 -22.29
C LYS A 8 5.64 7.12 -21.48
N GLY A 9 5.14 5.99 -21.97
CA GLY A 9 4.01 5.27 -21.35
C GLY A 9 4.34 4.67 -19.97
N ARG A 10 5.57 4.18 -19.75
CA ARG A 10 5.92 3.52 -18.47
C ARG A 10 6.19 4.50 -17.33
N THR A 11 6.69 5.69 -17.64
CA THR A 11 6.87 6.75 -16.62
C THR A 11 5.50 7.25 -16.17
N ALA A 12 4.59 7.50 -17.12
CA ALA A 12 3.22 7.91 -16.83
C ALA A 12 2.45 6.88 -15.97
N ALA A 13 2.66 5.58 -16.17
CA ALA A 13 2.03 4.54 -15.35
C ALA A 13 2.52 4.56 -13.88
N ASN A 14 3.82 4.76 -13.65
CA ASN A 14 4.36 4.89 -12.29
C ASN A 14 3.88 6.17 -11.61
N ASP A 15 3.79 7.26 -12.37
CA ASP A 15 3.24 8.53 -11.89
C ASP A 15 1.76 8.37 -11.52
N ALA A 16 0.97 7.65 -12.33
CA ALA A 16 -0.44 7.36 -12.03
C ALA A 16 -0.62 6.54 -10.74
N VAL A 17 0.21 5.51 -10.52
CA VAL A 17 0.19 4.75 -9.26
C VAL A 17 0.54 5.66 -8.08
N HIS A 18 1.56 6.51 -8.23
CA HIS A 18 1.95 7.47 -7.19
C HIS A 18 0.81 8.44 -6.87
N ASP A 19 0.17 9.01 -7.89
CA ASP A 19 -0.93 9.98 -7.73
C ASP A 19 -2.14 9.36 -7.05
N ALA A 20 -2.51 8.13 -7.44
CA ALA A 20 -3.56 7.37 -6.77
C ALA A 20 -3.23 7.15 -5.29
N VAL A 21 -2.03 6.64 -4.98
CA VAL A 21 -1.59 6.42 -3.59
C VAL A 21 -1.59 7.72 -2.78
N GLN A 22 -1.09 8.82 -3.34
CA GLN A 22 -1.08 10.11 -2.66
C GLN A 22 -2.49 10.65 -2.40
N HIS A 23 -3.40 10.52 -3.37
CA HIS A 23 -4.80 10.91 -3.17
C HIS A 23 -5.44 10.08 -2.05
N VAL A 24 -5.28 8.76 -2.10
CA VAL A 24 -5.83 7.81 -1.12
C VAL A 24 -5.37 8.13 0.31
N LEU A 25 -4.07 8.40 0.51
CA LEU A 25 -3.54 8.75 1.83
C LEU A 25 -4.08 10.09 2.35
N ARG A 26 -4.21 11.10 1.49
CA ARG A 26 -4.81 12.39 1.87
C ARG A 26 -6.29 12.27 2.21
N LEU A 27 -7.02 11.50 1.41
CA LEU A 27 -8.44 11.25 1.62
C LEU A 27 -8.65 10.51 2.93
N HIS A 28 -7.86 9.46 3.19
CA HIS A 28 -7.88 8.73 4.45
C HIS A 28 -7.66 9.67 5.64
N GLU A 29 -6.62 10.50 5.61
CA GLU A 29 -6.35 11.48 6.67
C GLU A 29 -7.47 12.50 6.85
N ALA A 30 -8.09 12.97 5.76
CA ALA A 30 -9.23 13.89 5.81
C ALA A 30 -10.46 13.24 6.47
N VAL A 31 -10.78 12.01 6.08
CA VAL A 31 -11.89 11.22 6.64
C VAL A 31 -11.67 10.97 8.13
N GLU A 32 -10.45 10.58 8.52
CA GLU A 32 -10.13 10.34 9.93
C GLU A 32 -10.22 11.62 10.78
N ARG A 33 -9.88 12.78 10.21
CA ARG A 33 -10.09 14.09 10.87
C ARG A 33 -11.56 14.54 10.92
N GLY A 34 -12.48 13.79 10.32
CA GLY A 34 -13.89 14.13 10.27
C GLY A 34 -14.20 15.28 9.31
N GLU A 35 -13.33 15.53 8.33
CA GLU A 35 -13.63 16.48 7.27
C GLU A 35 -14.86 15.99 6.49
N ARG A 36 -15.78 16.92 6.16
CA ARG A 36 -16.91 16.61 5.30
C ARG A 36 -16.42 16.37 3.88
N ARG A 37 -16.48 15.10 3.45
CA ARG A 37 -16.14 14.64 2.11
C ARG A 37 -17.33 13.87 1.56
N ASP A 38 -17.57 14.02 0.26
CA ASP A 38 -18.63 13.27 -0.43
C ASP A 38 -18.06 11.96 -0.96
N LEU A 39 -18.56 10.83 -0.45
CA LEU A 39 -18.03 9.51 -0.78
C LEU A 39 -18.08 9.24 -2.29
N ALA A 40 -19.21 9.51 -2.93
CA ALA A 40 -19.40 9.21 -4.36
C ALA A 40 -18.47 10.05 -5.24
N ARG A 41 -18.28 11.33 -4.90
CA ARG A 41 -17.35 12.23 -5.58
C ARG A 41 -15.91 11.76 -5.44
N GLU A 42 -15.49 11.36 -4.24
CA GLU A 42 -14.13 10.89 -3.99
C GLU A 42 -13.88 9.51 -4.65
N GLN A 43 -14.88 8.62 -4.68
CA GLN A 43 -14.81 7.37 -5.45
C GLN A 43 -14.69 7.63 -6.95
N SER A 44 -15.44 8.59 -7.51
CA SER A 44 -15.31 8.97 -8.93
C SER A 44 -13.91 9.54 -9.25
N ALA A 45 -13.36 10.36 -8.35
CA ALA A 45 -11.99 10.87 -8.49
C ALA A 45 -10.95 9.75 -8.43
N LEU A 46 -11.09 8.81 -7.50
CA LEU A 46 -10.23 7.64 -7.38
C LEU A 46 -10.32 6.74 -8.60
N THR A 47 -11.52 6.45 -9.09
CA THR A 47 -11.75 5.68 -10.31
C THR A 47 -11.04 6.33 -11.50
N SER A 48 -11.15 7.65 -11.64
CA SER A 48 -10.44 8.39 -12.70
C SER A 48 -8.91 8.21 -12.62
N LEU A 49 -8.33 8.28 -11.42
CA LEU A 49 -6.89 8.04 -11.21
C LEU A 49 -6.51 6.57 -11.49
N LEU A 50 -7.33 5.62 -11.07
CA LEU A 50 -7.10 4.19 -11.27
C LEU A 50 -7.15 3.80 -12.75
N LEU A 51 -8.04 4.41 -13.54
CA LEU A 51 -8.14 4.16 -14.98
C LEU A 51 -6.89 4.62 -15.75
N ALA A 52 -6.10 5.55 -15.21
CA ALA A 52 -4.80 5.94 -15.77
C ALA A 52 -3.69 4.89 -15.54
N ILE A 53 -3.86 3.99 -14.57
CA ILE A 53 -2.95 2.87 -14.34
C ILE A 53 -3.28 1.77 -15.35
N PRO A 54 -2.33 1.21 -16.11
CA PRO A 54 -2.60 0.12 -17.04
C PRO A 54 -3.28 -1.09 -16.36
N ALA A 55 -4.34 -1.59 -16.98
CA ALA A 55 -4.93 -2.88 -16.63
C ALA A 55 -4.00 -4.02 -17.09
N GLY A 56 -4.18 -5.21 -16.52
CA GLY A 56 -3.49 -6.41 -16.99
C GLY A 56 -4.04 -6.92 -18.32
N SER A 57 -3.44 -8.00 -18.83
CA SER A 57 -3.89 -8.65 -20.06
C SER A 57 -5.05 -9.62 -19.77
N SER A 58 -6.18 -9.40 -20.44
CA SER A 58 -7.35 -10.28 -20.38
C SER A 58 -7.04 -11.71 -20.79
N ASP A 59 -6.17 -11.90 -21.79
CA ASP A 59 -5.85 -13.22 -22.37
C ASP A 59 -5.11 -14.14 -21.37
N ALA A 60 -4.34 -13.55 -20.46
CA ALA A 60 -3.60 -14.28 -19.43
C ALA A 60 -4.35 -14.38 -18.08
N GLY A 61 -5.56 -13.80 -17.99
CA GLY A 61 -6.28 -13.65 -16.72
C GLY A 61 -5.56 -12.78 -15.69
N ASP A 62 -4.59 -11.97 -16.14
CA ASP A 62 -3.83 -11.01 -15.35
C ASP A 62 -4.63 -9.71 -15.23
N ARG A 63 -4.82 -9.23 -14.00
CA ARG A 63 -5.52 -7.96 -13.73
C ARG A 63 -4.57 -6.77 -13.59
N GLY A 64 -3.26 -7.01 -13.58
CA GLY A 64 -2.20 -6.00 -13.66
C GLY A 64 -2.05 -5.14 -12.41
N ALA A 65 -1.34 -4.01 -12.57
CA ALA A 65 -1.02 -3.08 -11.48
C ALA A 65 -2.25 -2.38 -10.90
N ARG A 66 -3.22 -2.02 -11.75
CA ARG A 66 -4.46 -1.35 -11.34
C ARG A 66 -5.19 -2.13 -10.26
N TYR A 67 -5.34 -3.45 -10.45
CA TYR A 67 -6.06 -4.31 -9.51
C TYR A 67 -5.40 -4.37 -8.13
N ALA A 68 -4.07 -4.40 -8.07
CA ALA A 68 -3.33 -4.35 -6.80
C ALA A 68 -3.70 -3.09 -5.99
N VAL A 69 -3.73 -1.93 -6.67
CA VAL A 69 -4.06 -0.64 -6.03
C VAL A 69 -5.52 -0.63 -5.58
N VAL A 70 -6.46 -1.12 -6.40
CA VAL A 70 -7.88 -1.25 -6.02
C VAL A 70 -8.04 -2.08 -4.74
N CYS A 71 -7.41 -3.26 -4.68
CA CYS A 71 -7.46 -4.12 -3.51
C CYS A 71 -6.94 -3.43 -2.24
N TRP A 72 -5.87 -2.66 -2.36
CA TRP A 72 -5.30 -1.91 -1.24
C TRP A 72 -6.21 -0.78 -0.76
N ILE A 73 -6.79 -0.01 -1.69
CA ILE A 73 -7.74 1.05 -1.36
C ILE A 73 -8.93 0.47 -0.62
N ASP A 74 -9.54 -0.58 -1.18
CA ASP A 74 -10.70 -1.22 -0.56
C ASP A 74 -10.35 -1.78 0.82
N GLU A 75 -9.18 -2.38 1.01
CA GLU A 75 -8.77 -2.83 2.34
C GLU A 75 -8.60 -1.68 3.33
N MET A 76 -7.97 -0.59 2.90
CA MET A 76 -7.72 0.55 3.75
C MET A 76 -9.02 1.20 4.23
N PHE A 77 -9.97 1.43 3.32
CA PHE A 77 -11.25 2.04 3.69
C PHE A 77 -12.19 1.08 4.42
N THR A 78 -12.22 -0.21 4.08
CA THR A 78 -13.09 -1.17 4.79
C THR A 78 -12.60 -1.58 6.17
N THR A 79 -11.29 -1.44 6.48
CA THR A 79 -10.74 -1.95 7.75
C THR A 79 -10.15 -0.88 8.65
N ARG A 80 -9.80 0.29 8.12
CA ARG A 80 -9.07 1.32 8.87
C ARG A 80 -9.64 2.72 8.65
N SER A 81 -10.94 2.84 8.37
CA SER A 81 -11.54 4.15 8.13
C SER A 81 -12.89 4.32 8.80
N LYS A 82 -13.22 5.56 9.19
CA LYS A 82 -14.58 5.96 9.56
C LYS A 82 -15.61 5.74 8.44
N TRP A 83 -15.15 5.56 7.20
CA TRP A 83 -15.99 5.18 6.06
C TRP A 83 -16.19 3.67 5.88
N ALA A 84 -15.72 2.82 6.80
CA ALA A 84 -15.72 1.37 6.60
C ALA A 84 -17.05 0.78 6.16
N GLU A 85 -18.16 1.16 6.80
CA GLU A 85 -19.50 0.67 6.47
C GLU A 85 -19.94 1.14 5.09
N ALA A 86 -19.97 2.46 4.86
CA ALA A 86 -20.38 3.05 3.59
C ALA A 86 -19.50 2.62 2.40
N TRP A 87 -18.20 2.42 2.63
CA TRP A 87 -17.29 1.91 1.61
C TRP A 87 -17.54 0.42 1.30
N ASN A 88 -17.90 -0.38 2.31
CA ASN A 88 -18.13 -1.81 2.13
C ASN A 88 -19.31 -2.12 1.21
N GLU A 89 -20.30 -1.22 1.16
CA GLU A 89 -21.46 -1.31 0.25
C GLU A 89 -21.09 -1.05 -1.21
N ARG A 90 -20.04 -0.26 -1.46
CA ARG A 90 -19.66 0.23 -2.80
C ARG A 90 -18.16 0.15 -3.01
N LYS A 91 -17.62 -1.06 -2.94
CA LYS A 91 -16.18 -1.30 -3.14
C LYS A 91 -15.78 -1.04 -4.58
N LEU A 92 -14.58 -0.49 -4.76
CA LEU A 92 -14.02 -0.26 -6.09
C LEU A 92 -13.74 -1.58 -6.82
N GLU A 93 -13.40 -2.66 -6.10
CA GLU A 93 -13.27 -3.99 -6.68
C GLU A 93 -14.56 -4.44 -7.35
N SER A 94 -15.70 -4.26 -6.67
CA SER A 94 -17.00 -4.67 -7.21
C SER A 94 -17.39 -3.81 -8.40
N GLU A 95 -17.17 -2.49 -8.32
CA GLU A 95 -17.48 -1.57 -9.42
C GLU A 95 -16.59 -1.78 -10.66
N LEU A 96 -15.30 -2.07 -10.49
CA LEU A 96 -14.34 -2.14 -11.61
C LEU A 96 -14.07 -3.56 -12.12
N TYR A 97 -14.27 -4.58 -11.29
CA TYR A 97 -13.92 -5.98 -11.61
C TYR A 97 -15.05 -6.97 -11.35
N GLY A 98 -16.22 -6.51 -10.88
CA GLY A 98 -17.40 -7.36 -10.66
C GLY A 98 -17.24 -8.41 -9.57
N GLY A 99 -16.21 -8.29 -8.71
CA GLY A 99 -15.89 -9.25 -7.65
C GLY A 99 -15.87 -8.63 -6.25
N ASN A 100 -15.72 -9.49 -5.24
CA ASN A 100 -15.52 -9.07 -3.84
C ASN A 100 -14.58 -10.04 -3.11
N ASP A 101 -13.55 -10.50 -3.83
CA ASP A 101 -12.62 -11.54 -3.38
C ASP A 101 -11.19 -11.01 -3.24
N ARG A 102 -11.00 -9.69 -3.13
CA ARG A 102 -9.68 -9.03 -3.05
C ARG A 102 -8.71 -9.70 -2.09
N ALA A 103 -9.20 -10.23 -0.97
CA ALA A 103 -8.37 -10.87 0.04
C ALA A 103 -7.62 -12.11 -0.49
N TRP A 104 -8.25 -12.87 -1.39
CA TRP A 104 -7.67 -14.07 -2.02
C TRP A 104 -7.07 -13.76 -3.38
N GLU A 105 -7.82 -13.04 -4.20
CA GLU A 105 -7.50 -12.79 -5.59
C GLU A 105 -6.26 -11.91 -5.76
N PHE A 106 -6.00 -10.98 -4.82
CA PHE A 106 -4.75 -10.22 -4.80
C PHE A 106 -3.51 -11.13 -4.83
N TRP A 107 -3.49 -12.17 -4.00
CA TRP A 107 -2.33 -13.06 -3.89
C TRP A 107 -2.22 -14.01 -5.08
N ARG A 108 -3.35 -14.40 -5.68
CA ARG A 108 -3.35 -15.13 -6.95
C ARG A 108 -2.73 -14.29 -8.06
N GLN A 109 -3.13 -13.03 -8.17
CA GLN A 109 -2.61 -12.09 -9.16
C GLN A 109 -1.15 -11.71 -8.91
N ALA A 110 -0.74 -11.55 -7.65
CA ALA A 110 0.67 -11.34 -7.30
C ALA A 110 1.55 -12.50 -7.78
N LYS A 111 1.07 -13.74 -7.68
CA LYS A 111 1.77 -14.93 -8.19
C LYS A 111 1.85 -14.93 -9.72
N LEU A 112 0.81 -14.49 -10.42
CA LEU A 112 0.86 -14.30 -11.87
C LEU A 112 1.89 -13.23 -12.26
N ALA A 113 1.89 -12.09 -11.55
CA ALA A 113 2.86 -11.02 -11.77
C ALA A 113 4.31 -11.45 -11.50
N GLU A 114 4.54 -12.35 -10.53
CA GLU A 114 5.87 -12.95 -10.31
C GLU A 114 6.38 -13.75 -11.51
N ALA A 115 5.47 -14.40 -12.24
CA ALA A 115 5.80 -15.22 -13.40
C ALA A 115 5.99 -14.41 -14.69
N GLN A 116 5.65 -13.12 -14.69
CA GLN A 116 5.83 -12.28 -15.87
C GLN A 116 7.31 -11.93 -16.13
N PRO A 117 7.69 -11.74 -17.40
CA PRO A 117 9.04 -11.29 -17.76
C PRO A 117 9.38 -9.89 -17.23
N THR A 118 8.37 -9.04 -17.03
CA THR A 118 8.53 -7.68 -16.50
C THR A 118 8.06 -7.62 -15.04
N ASP A 119 8.76 -6.83 -14.23
CA ASP A 119 8.41 -6.64 -12.81
C ASP A 119 7.40 -5.50 -12.59
N ASP A 120 6.80 -4.95 -13.65
CA ASP A 120 6.01 -3.71 -13.55
C ASP A 120 4.72 -3.91 -12.73
N ALA A 121 3.96 -4.99 -12.98
CA ALA A 121 2.82 -5.35 -12.14
C ALA A 121 3.27 -5.78 -10.73
N LEU A 122 4.33 -6.61 -10.63
CA LEU A 122 4.85 -7.13 -9.37
C LEU A 122 5.25 -6.01 -8.40
N ARG A 123 5.81 -4.91 -8.92
CA ARG A 123 6.12 -3.70 -8.13
C ARG A 123 4.89 -3.08 -7.49
N ALA A 124 3.75 -3.03 -8.18
CA ALA A 124 2.52 -2.49 -7.62
C ALA A 124 1.98 -3.38 -6.49
N TYR A 125 1.99 -4.70 -6.67
CA TYR A 125 1.63 -5.66 -5.60
C TYR A 125 2.56 -5.50 -4.39
N PHE A 126 3.88 -5.42 -4.61
CA PHE A 126 4.85 -5.21 -3.54
C PHE A 126 4.63 -3.88 -2.81
N LEU A 127 4.37 -2.80 -3.54
CA LEU A 127 4.07 -1.49 -2.96
C LEU A 127 2.83 -1.55 -2.06
N CYS A 128 1.75 -2.17 -2.52
CA CYS A 128 0.52 -2.31 -1.74
C CYS A 128 0.76 -3.09 -0.43
N VAL A 129 1.56 -4.16 -0.47
CA VAL A 129 1.95 -4.92 0.73
C VAL A 129 2.80 -4.07 1.68
N ALA A 130 3.75 -3.31 1.15
CA ALA A 130 4.58 -2.39 1.92
C ALA A 130 3.76 -1.26 2.58
N LEU A 131 2.67 -0.83 1.93
CA LEU A 131 1.68 0.13 2.46
C LEU A 131 0.66 -0.50 3.42
N GLY A 132 0.75 -1.80 3.67
CA GLY A 132 -0.01 -2.47 4.72
C GLY A 132 -1.13 -3.38 4.25
N PHE A 133 -1.28 -3.63 2.95
CA PHE A 133 -2.19 -4.67 2.46
C PHE A 133 -1.79 -6.05 2.99
N ARG A 134 -2.76 -6.83 3.45
CA ARG A 134 -2.57 -8.19 3.96
C ARG A 134 -3.48 -9.20 3.26
N GLY A 135 -4.75 -8.85 3.01
CA GLY A 135 -5.73 -9.82 2.53
C GLY A 135 -5.74 -11.09 3.38
N ARG A 136 -5.80 -12.27 2.74
CA ARG A 136 -5.76 -13.58 3.41
C ARG A 136 -4.46 -13.87 4.17
N MET A 137 -3.35 -13.20 3.87
CA MET A 137 -2.07 -13.42 4.55
C MET A 137 -1.98 -12.71 5.92
N ARG A 138 -3.08 -12.09 6.38
CA ARG A 138 -3.15 -11.46 7.71
C ARG A 138 -2.78 -12.43 8.83
N ASP A 139 -3.23 -13.67 8.71
CA ASP A 139 -3.05 -14.71 9.73
C ASP A 139 -1.82 -15.60 9.45
N GLU A 140 -1.06 -15.30 8.38
CA GLU A 140 0.16 -16.03 7.98
C GLU A 140 1.39 -15.07 7.94
N PRO A 141 1.77 -14.40 9.03
CA PRO A 141 2.80 -13.34 9.01
C PRO A 141 4.18 -13.84 8.55
N ALA A 142 4.55 -15.07 8.87
CA ALA A 142 5.81 -15.66 8.43
C ALA A 142 5.87 -15.82 6.90
N LYS A 143 4.76 -16.25 6.28
CA LYS A 143 4.65 -16.41 4.83
C LYS A 143 4.65 -15.07 4.11
N LEU A 144 3.99 -14.07 4.69
CA LEU A 144 4.04 -12.70 4.20
C LEU A 144 5.48 -12.16 4.22
N GLN A 145 6.20 -12.37 5.32
CA GLN A 145 7.59 -11.92 5.46
C GLN A 145 8.50 -12.60 4.43
N ALA A 146 8.36 -13.92 4.27
CA ALA A 146 9.11 -14.67 3.25
C ALA A 146 8.82 -14.15 1.83
N TRP A 147 7.57 -13.83 1.53
CA TRP A 147 7.20 -13.22 0.24
C TRP A 147 7.83 -11.84 0.05
N VAL A 148 7.80 -10.98 1.07
CA VAL A 148 8.42 -9.65 1.03
C VAL A 148 9.92 -9.74 0.79
N GLU A 149 10.62 -10.65 1.48
CA GLU A 149 12.06 -10.86 1.34
C GLU A 149 12.43 -11.35 -0.06
N LYS A 150 11.70 -12.33 -0.58
CA LYS A 150 11.85 -12.85 -1.94
C LYS A 150 11.60 -11.79 -3.00
N THR A 151 10.56 -10.96 -2.84
CA THR A 151 10.08 -10.05 -3.90
C THR A 151 10.79 -8.70 -3.90
N ARG A 152 11.25 -8.21 -2.74
CA ARG A 152 11.97 -6.94 -2.58
C ARG A 152 13.08 -6.69 -3.62
N PRO A 153 14.02 -7.62 -3.88
CA PRO A 153 15.11 -7.35 -4.84
C PRO A 153 14.60 -7.14 -6.27
N ARG A 154 13.51 -7.81 -6.67
CA ARG A 154 12.88 -7.61 -7.98
C ARG A 154 12.16 -6.27 -8.04
N ALA A 155 11.35 -5.98 -7.02
CA ALA A 155 10.60 -4.73 -6.95
C ALA A 155 11.50 -3.49 -6.89
N ALA A 156 12.64 -3.57 -6.19
CA ALA A 156 13.59 -2.48 -6.02
C ALA A 156 14.50 -2.22 -7.24
N ARG A 157 14.58 -3.14 -8.20
CA ARG A 157 15.34 -2.91 -9.44
C ARG A 157 14.75 -1.70 -10.14
N ALA A 158 15.60 -0.78 -10.62
CA ALA A 158 15.15 0.28 -11.51
C ALA A 158 14.56 -0.37 -12.77
N PRO A 159 13.51 0.22 -13.37
CA PRO A 159 12.96 -0.29 -14.62
C PRO A 159 14.08 -0.35 -15.67
N HIS A 160 14.40 -1.54 -16.19
CA HIS A 160 15.43 -1.70 -17.21
C HIS A 160 14.99 -0.93 -18.47
N PRO A 161 15.71 0.12 -18.92
CA PRO A 161 15.43 0.70 -20.22
C PRO A 161 15.94 -0.28 -21.29
N PRO A 162 15.14 -0.61 -22.33
CA PRO A 162 15.69 -1.35 -23.45
C PRO A 162 16.74 -0.47 -24.16
N GLY A 163 17.99 -0.95 -24.21
CA GLY A 163 18.99 -0.50 -25.19
C GLY A 163 19.70 0.84 -24.95
N ARG A 164 20.20 1.15 -23.74
CA ARG A 164 21.15 2.28 -23.58
C ARG A 164 22.41 1.89 -22.80
N THR A 165 23.53 1.95 -23.52
CA THR A 165 24.90 2.00 -23.01
C THR A 165 25.13 3.29 -22.23
N SER A 166 25.85 3.17 -21.11
CA SER A 166 26.35 4.19 -20.17
C SER A 166 25.33 5.09 -19.44
N PRO A 167 25.33 5.08 -18.09
CA PRO A 167 24.52 5.98 -17.29
C PRO A 167 25.17 7.37 -17.17
N LEU A 168 24.46 8.41 -17.58
CA LEU A 168 24.66 9.73 -16.98
C LEU A 168 24.20 9.66 -15.52
N PRO A 169 24.92 10.27 -14.56
CA PRO A 169 24.54 10.27 -13.17
C PRO A 169 23.25 11.09 -12.97
N ARG A 170 22.12 10.39 -12.94
CA ARG A 170 20.83 10.99 -12.53
C ARG A 170 20.96 11.36 -11.05
N ARG A 171 20.91 12.66 -10.75
CA ARG A 171 20.94 13.19 -9.37
C ARG A 171 19.88 12.46 -8.55
N ARG A 172 20.30 11.52 -7.69
CA ARG A 172 19.44 10.82 -6.75
C ARG A 172 18.82 11.88 -5.84
N GLN A 173 17.53 12.15 -5.99
CA GLN A 173 16.80 12.77 -4.89
C GLN A 173 16.84 11.76 -3.73
N PRO A 174 17.35 12.15 -2.55
CA PRO A 174 17.33 11.25 -1.41
C PRO A 174 15.88 10.91 -1.12
N ALA A 175 15.53 9.63 -1.19
CA ALA A 175 14.22 9.14 -0.79
C ALA A 175 13.92 9.71 0.59
N ARG A 176 12.79 10.42 0.74
CA ARG A 176 12.34 10.92 2.03
C ARG A 176 12.21 9.71 2.95
N LEU A 177 13.11 9.61 3.93
CA LEU A 177 13.08 8.56 4.94
C LEU A 177 11.71 8.54 5.60
N LEU A 178 11.01 7.40 5.53
CA LEU A 178 9.74 7.20 6.21
C LEU A 178 9.98 7.27 7.72
N ARG A 179 9.68 8.42 8.33
CA ARG A 179 9.91 8.71 9.76
C ARG A 179 9.00 7.93 10.72
N GLY A 180 8.09 7.10 10.20
CA GLY A 180 7.12 6.33 10.99
C GLY A 180 7.78 5.39 12.00
N ALA A 181 8.83 4.66 11.58
CA ALA A 181 9.56 3.75 12.47
C ALA A 181 10.25 4.50 13.63
N ALA A 182 10.81 5.68 13.36
CA ALA A 182 11.43 6.51 14.38
C ALA A 182 10.41 7.10 15.37
N ARG A 183 9.20 7.43 14.90
CA ARG A 183 8.11 7.92 15.75
C ARG A 183 7.58 6.82 16.67
N LEU A 184 7.37 5.61 16.16
CA LEU A 184 6.94 4.46 16.94
C LEU A 184 7.98 4.07 18.01
N ARG A 185 9.28 4.10 17.66
CA ARG A 185 10.37 3.84 18.63
C ARG A 185 10.42 4.87 19.76
N ARG A 186 10.13 6.14 19.46
CA ARG A 186 10.03 7.19 20.49
C ARG A 186 8.81 7.00 21.39
N MET A 187 7.65 6.68 20.80
CA MET A 187 6.41 6.48 21.57
C MET A 187 6.53 5.27 22.51
N THR A 188 7.09 4.16 22.03
CA THR A 188 7.33 2.95 22.85
C THR A 188 8.33 3.21 23.97
N ALA A 189 9.42 3.95 23.70
CA ALA A 189 10.38 4.32 24.73
C ALA A 189 9.75 5.21 25.81
N VAL A 190 8.93 6.20 25.44
CA VAL A 190 8.24 7.08 26.40
C VAL A 190 7.24 6.29 27.24
N ALA A 191 6.43 5.43 26.61
CA ALA A 191 5.47 4.59 27.32
C ALA A 191 6.17 3.66 28.34
N ALA A 192 7.30 3.06 27.97
CA ALA A 192 8.08 2.20 28.87
C ALA A 192 8.60 2.98 30.09
N VAL A 193 9.13 4.20 29.90
CA VAL A 193 9.59 5.05 31.01
C VAL A 193 8.44 5.43 31.93
N VAL A 194 7.28 5.81 31.38
CA VAL A 194 6.10 6.16 32.18
C VAL A 194 5.65 4.98 33.04
N VAL A 195 5.55 3.78 32.46
CA VAL A 195 5.18 2.56 33.21
C VAL A 195 6.20 2.25 34.31
N LEU A 196 7.50 2.35 34.01
CA LEU A 196 8.57 2.10 34.98
C LEU A 196 8.53 3.09 36.16
N CYS A 197 8.18 4.35 35.92
CA CYS A 197 8.06 5.37 36.96
C CYS A 197 6.76 5.28 37.77
N LEU A 198 5.65 4.88 37.14
CA LEU A 198 4.34 4.81 37.80
C LEU A 198 4.17 3.55 38.67
N LEU A 199 4.80 2.42 38.31
CA LEU A 199 4.74 1.17 39.08
C LEU A 199 5.21 1.32 40.55
N PRO A 200 6.37 1.93 40.84
CA PRO A 200 6.83 2.17 42.21
C PRO A 200 5.90 3.11 43.01
N LEU A 201 5.35 4.13 42.36
CA LEU A 201 4.45 5.09 43.01
C LEU A 201 3.10 4.45 43.35
N LEU A 202 2.55 3.66 42.43
CA LEU A 202 1.33 2.90 42.65
C LEU A 202 1.52 1.85 43.75
N THR A 203 2.62 1.09 43.73
CA THR A 203 2.91 0.12 44.78
C THR A 203 3.10 0.77 46.15
N TYR A 204 3.84 1.88 46.22
CA TYR A 204 4.00 2.65 47.45
C TYR A 204 2.66 3.17 48.00
N SER A 205 1.83 3.78 47.14
CA SER A 205 0.52 4.31 47.57
C SER A 205 -0.44 3.21 48.03
N LEU A 206 -0.38 2.01 47.42
CA LEU A 206 -1.19 0.86 47.82
C LEU A 206 -0.77 0.34 49.20
N VAL A 207 0.55 0.25 49.44
CA VAL A 207 1.11 -0.17 50.73
C VAL A 207 0.76 0.83 51.83
N GLN A 208 0.86 2.14 51.57
CA GLN A 208 0.45 3.16 52.53
C GLN A 208 -1.05 3.08 52.90
N ARG A 209 -1.92 2.72 51.95
CA ARG A 209 -3.36 2.57 52.20
C ARG A 209 -3.74 1.29 52.94
N LEU A 210 -2.88 0.26 52.93
CA LEU A 210 -3.13 -1.02 53.59
C LEU A 210 -2.51 -1.09 54.99
N LEU A 211 -1.47 -0.29 55.25
CA LEU A 211 -0.72 -0.27 56.52
C LEU A 211 -1.03 0.96 57.40
N GLY A 212 -1.81 1.92 56.92
CA GLY A 212 -2.30 3.07 57.68
C GLY A 212 -3.82 3.04 57.76
#